data_AF-B4HCD2-F1
#
_entry.id   AF-B4HCD2-F1
#
_cell.length_a   1.000
_cell.length_b   1.000
_cell.length_c   1.000
_cell.angle_alpha   90.00
_cell.angle_beta   90.00
_cell.angle_gamma   90.00
#
_symmetry.space_group_name_H-M   'P 1'
#
loop_
_entity.id
_entity.type
_entity.pdbx_description
1 polymer ?
#
loop_
_entity_poly.entity_id
_entity_poly.type
_entity_poly.pdbx_seq_one_letter_code
_entity_poly.pdbx_strand_id
1 'polypeptide(L)'
;MKQDQIIFTDQLLHHRCVASRVEETRKTWVATESWFPVAQQEYYSRYGEIYKECHEQYGPSFEYFAKRIRLRKDFQASTKSAAEERERESFISMEHLKGYKVSPTTNGEYGLVLPSRIFHCF
;
A
#
# COMPACT_ATOMS: atom_id res chain seq x y z
N MET A 1 -11.91 -23.98 31.25
CA MET A 1 -12.42 -22.84 32.03
C MET A 1 -11.65 -21.61 31.59
N LYS A 2 -12.32 -20.57 31.09
CA LYS A 2 -11.67 -19.27 30.92
C LYS A 2 -11.32 -18.78 32.34
N GLN A 3 -10.05 -18.50 32.58
CA GLN A 3 -9.64 -17.87 33.82
C GLN A 3 -10.34 -16.52 33.90
N ASP A 4 -11.15 -16.31 34.95
CA ASP A 4 -11.71 -15.00 35.24
C ASP A 4 -10.53 -14.05 35.47
N GLN A 5 -10.29 -13.15 34.52
CA GLN A 5 -9.32 -12.08 34.71
C GLN A 5 -9.82 -11.21 35.86
N ILE A 6 -9.19 -11.33 37.02
CA ILE A 6 -9.43 -10.46 38.16
C ILE A 6 -8.90 -9.08 37.76
N ILE A 7 -9.80 -8.17 37.39
CA ILE A 7 -9.45 -6.79 37.07
C ILE A 7 -9.29 -6.04 38.39
N PHE A 8 -8.08 -5.55 38.64
CA PHE A 8 -7.80 -4.75 39.83
C PHE A 8 -8.33 -3.33 39.66
N THR A 9 -8.65 -2.66 40.77
CA THR A 9 -9.17 -1.27 40.78
C THR A 9 -8.26 -0.30 40.03
N ASP A 10 -6.94 -0.48 40.12
CA ASP A 10 -5.97 0.37 39.44
C ASP A 10 -6.03 0.21 37.92
N GLN A 11 -6.31 -1.01 37.43
CA GLN A 11 -6.50 -1.26 36.00
C GLN A 11 -7.78 -0.58 35.50
N LEU A 12 -8.86 -0.60 36.29
CA LEU A 12 -10.09 0.13 35.96
C LEU A 12 -9.88 1.64 35.91
N LEU A 13 -9.14 2.19 36.88
CA LEU A 13 -8.80 3.62 36.92
C LEU A 13 -7.94 4.02 35.72
N HIS A 14 -6.94 3.20 35.37
CA HIS A 14 -6.12 3.41 34.19
C HIS A 14 -6.96 3.38 32.90
N HIS A 15 -7.82 2.38 32.72
CA HIS A 15 -8.72 2.30 31.56
C HIS A 15 -9.65 3.51 31.46
N ARG A 16 -10.19 3.99 32.58
CA ARG A 16 -11.03 5.20 32.62
C ARG A 16 -10.24 6.45 32.23
N CYS A 17 -9.01 6.60 32.73
CA CYS A 17 -8.14 7.73 32.39
C CYS A 17 -7.81 7.73 30.89
N VAL A 18 -7.41 6.59 30.34
CA VAL A 18 -7.13 6.44 28.90
C VAL A 18 -8.37 6.74 28.07
N ALA A 19 -9.54 6.21 28.45
CA ALA A 19 -10.80 6.47 27.74
C ALA A 19 -11.16 7.97 27.74
N SER A 20 -11.03 8.64 28.89
CA SER A 20 -11.25 10.10 29.00
C SER A 20 -10.30 10.85 28.09
N ARG A 21 -9.02 10.46 28.06
CA ARG A 21 -8.02 11.13 27.24
C ARG A 21 -8.28 10.96 25.75
N VAL A 22 -8.69 9.76 25.33
CA VAL A 22 -9.10 9.49 23.94
C VAL A 22 -10.30 10.35 23.55
N GLU A 23 -11.28 10.49 24.44
CA GLU A 23 -12.46 11.33 24.18
C GLU A 23 -12.10 12.81 24.07
N GLU A 24 -11.24 13.32 24.95
CA GLU A 24 -10.71 14.68 24.88
C GLU A 24 -9.95 14.92 23.58
N THR A 25 -9.03 14.02 23.20
CA THR A 25 -8.29 14.12 21.94
C THR A 25 -9.24 14.12 20.75
N ARG A 26 -10.26 13.26 20.74
CA ARG A 26 -11.27 13.24 19.67
C ARG A 26 -12.05 14.55 19.59
N LYS A 27 -12.48 15.11 20.73
CA LYS A 27 -13.20 16.39 20.77
C LYS A 27 -12.34 17.53 20.24
N THR A 28 -11.08 17.61 20.68
CA THR A 28 -10.13 18.62 20.20
C THR A 28 -9.90 18.48 18.70
N TRP A 29 -9.63 17.26 18.21
CA TRP A 29 -9.44 17.00 16.79
C TRP A 29 -10.66 17.41 15.96
N VAL A 30 -11.88 17.09 16.40
CA VAL A 30 -13.10 17.51 15.71
C VAL A 30 -13.22 19.03 15.67
N ALA A 31 -12.87 19.73 16.75
CA ALA A 31 -12.97 21.17 16.84
C ALA A 31 -11.93 21.92 15.98
N THR A 32 -10.71 21.39 15.86
CA THR A 32 -9.58 22.12 15.24
C THR A 32 -9.12 21.57 13.89
N GLU A 33 -9.27 20.27 13.67
CA GLU A 33 -8.61 19.53 12.57
C GLU A 33 -9.59 18.72 11.70
N SER A 34 -10.89 18.74 12.00
CA SER A 34 -11.90 17.99 11.23
C SER A 34 -11.96 18.34 9.73
N TRP A 35 -11.53 19.54 9.37
CA TRP A 35 -11.47 20.00 7.98
C TRP A 35 -10.30 19.37 7.20
N PHE A 36 -9.24 18.94 7.89
CA PHE A 36 -7.99 18.50 7.25
C PHE A 36 -8.17 17.30 6.33
N PRO A 37 -8.89 16.22 6.71
CA PRO A 37 -9.09 15.08 5.80
C PRO A 37 -9.83 15.45 4.52
N VAL A 38 -10.83 16.34 4.62
CA VAL A 38 -11.61 16.80 3.46
C VAL A 38 -10.71 17.61 2.53
N ALA A 39 -9.99 18.60 3.07
CA ALA A 39 -9.05 19.40 2.29
C ALA A 39 -7.94 18.53 1.67
N GLN A 40 -7.38 17.58 2.42
CA GLN A 40 -6.37 16.65 1.92
C GLN A 40 -6.89 15.80 0.76
N GLN A 41 -8.13 15.31 0.85
CA GLN A 41 -8.78 14.58 -0.23
C GLN A 41 -8.97 15.45 -1.47
N GLU A 42 -9.43 16.70 -1.30
CA GLU A 42 -9.57 17.66 -2.40
C GLU A 42 -8.22 17.91 -3.09
N TYR A 43 -7.15 18.16 -2.32
CA TYR A 43 -5.80 18.36 -2.86
C TYR A 43 -5.29 17.14 -3.62
N TYR A 44 -5.50 15.92 -3.11
CA TYR A 44 -5.03 14.70 -3.77
C TYR A 44 -5.85 14.38 -5.02
N SER A 45 -7.14 14.70 -5.05
CA SER A 45 -7.97 14.51 -6.23
C SER A 45 -7.45 15.30 -7.44
N ARG A 46 -6.84 16.47 -7.19
CA ARG A 46 -6.27 17.35 -8.21
C ARG A 46 -4.95 16.84 -8.82
N TYR A 47 -4.27 15.88 -8.20
CA TYR A 47 -2.96 15.42 -8.69
C TYR A 47 -3.02 14.83 -10.11
N GLY A 48 -4.12 14.16 -10.46
CA GLY A 48 -4.32 13.65 -11.81
C GLY A 48 -4.52 14.76 -12.85
N GLU A 49 -5.15 15.87 -12.47
CA GLU A 49 -5.32 17.06 -13.33
C GLU A 49 -3.98 17.75 -13.56
N ILE A 50 -3.22 18.00 -12.48
CA ILE A 50 -1.88 18.58 -12.55
C ILE A 50 -0.96 17.73 -13.43
N TYR A 51 -1.06 16.39 -13.32
CA TYR A 51 -0.30 15.50 -14.19
C TYR A 51 -0.63 15.71 -15.66
N LYS A 52 -1.92 15.83 -16.01
CA LYS A 52 -2.36 16.06 -17.39
C LYS A 52 -1.86 17.41 -17.90
N GLU A 53 -2.03 18.49 -17.13
CA GLU A 53 -1.55 19.84 -17.48
C GLU A 53 -0.04 19.83 -17.75
N CYS A 54 0.75 19.21 -16.87
CA CYS A 54 2.19 19.10 -17.05
C CYS A 54 2.55 18.21 -18.25
N HIS A 55 1.80 17.13 -18.49
CA HIS A 55 2.02 16.28 -19.65
C HIS A 55 1.68 16.99 -20.96
N GLU A 56 0.63 17.81 -21.01
CA GLU A 56 0.29 18.65 -22.16
C GLU A 56 1.38 19.69 -22.45
N GLN A 57 1.94 20.29 -21.40
CA GLN A 57 2.96 21.34 -21.54
C GLN A 57 4.35 20.79 -21.90
N TYR A 58 4.76 19.67 -21.30
CA TYR A 58 6.15 19.16 -21.37
C TYR A 58 6.28 17.81 -22.07
N GLY A 59 5.15 17.14 -22.37
CA GLY A 59 5.11 15.90 -23.14
C GLY A 59 5.86 14.73 -22.47
N PRO A 60 6.56 13.90 -23.26
CA PRO A 60 7.27 12.69 -22.77
C PRO A 60 8.33 12.98 -21.70
N SER A 61 8.93 14.18 -21.71
CA SER A 61 9.92 14.59 -20.70
C SER A 61 9.33 14.59 -19.29
N PHE A 62 8.05 14.93 -19.16
CA PHE A 62 7.36 14.90 -17.89
C PHE A 62 7.01 13.47 -17.45
N GLU A 63 6.71 12.56 -18.39
CA GLU A 63 6.53 11.14 -18.03
C GLU A 63 7.80 10.57 -17.40
N TYR A 64 8.97 10.87 -17.99
CA TYR A 64 10.26 10.45 -17.43
C TYR A 64 10.48 11.01 -16.02
N PHE A 65 10.19 12.29 -15.82
CA PHE A 65 10.27 12.92 -14.51
C PHE A 65 9.32 12.26 -13.49
N ALA A 66 8.06 12.04 -13.87
CA ALA A 66 7.05 11.41 -13.02
C ALA A 66 7.44 9.99 -12.60
N LYS A 67 8.02 9.21 -13.52
CA LYS A 67 8.58 7.89 -13.22
C LYS A 67 9.77 7.98 -12.25
N ARG A 68 10.66 8.95 -12.45
CA ARG A 68 11.84 9.16 -11.59
C ARG A 68 11.46 9.48 -10.14
N ILE A 69 10.42 10.29 -9.93
CA ILE A 69 9.92 10.61 -8.58
C ILE A 69 8.97 9.54 -8.01
N ARG A 70 8.73 8.45 -8.75
CA ARG A 70 7.82 7.35 -8.37
C ARG A 70 6.42 7.84 -8.03
N LEU A 71 5.89 8.78 -8.83
CA LEU A 71 4.51 9.23 -8.69
C LEU A 71 3.58 8.02 -8.76
N ARG A 72 2.62 7.91 -7.83
CA ARG A 72 1.67 6.78 -7.82
C ARG A 72 0.94 6.69 -9.16
N LYS A 73 0.77 5.45 -9.64
CA LYS A 73 0.09 5.15 -10.90
C LYS A 73 -1.35 5.67 -10.93
N ASP A 74 -2.00 5.80 -9.78
CA ASP A 74 -3.36 6.35 -9.63
C ASP A 74 -3.48 7.80 -10.12
N PHE A 75 -2.39 8.58 -10.05
CA PHE A 75 -2.35 9.97 -10.49
C PHE A 75 -1.73 10.16 -11.87
N GLN A 76 -1.15 9.11 -12.45
CA GLN A 76 -0.61 9.16 -13.81
C GLN A 76 -1.74 8.99 -14.81
N ALA A 77 -1.76 9.81 -15.87
CA ALA A 77 -2.71 9.61 -16.96
C ALA A 77 -2.46 8.26 -17.65
N SER A 78 -3.52 7.66 -18.21
CA SER A 78 -3.42 6.45 -19.02
C SER A 78 -2.81 6.77 -20.38
N THR A 79 -1.51 7.03 -20.42
CA THR A 79 -0.77 7.22 -21.67
C THR A 79 -0.45 5.87 -22.31
N LYS A 80 -0.08 5.88 -23.60
CA LYS A 80 0.29 4.65 -24.32
C LYS A 80 1.44 3.92 -23.63
N SER A 81 2.44 4.67 -23.14
CA SER A 81 3.58 4.14 -22.42
C SER A 81 3.16 3.46 -21.09
N ALA A 82 2.17 4.03 -20.39
CA ALA A 82 1.61 3.44 -19.18
C ALA A 82 0.79 2.17 -19.48
N ALA A 83 0.07 2.12 -20.59
CA ALA A 83 -0.66 0.92 -21.03
C ALA A 83 0.30 -0.23 -21.39
N GLU A 84 1.34 0.04 -22.18
CA GLU A 84 2.38 -0.94 -22.52
C GLU A 84 3.16 -1.45 -21.30
N GLU A 85 3.37 -0.60 -20.30
CA GLU A 85 4.00 -1.00 -19.03
C GLU A 85 3.08 -1.91 -18.20
N ARG A 86 1.77 -1.60 -18.13
CA ARG A 86 0.78 -2.50 -17.49
C ARG A 86 0.67 -3.84 -18.21
N GLU A 87 0.68 -3.85 -19.54
CA GLU A 87 0.70 -5.09 -20.31
C GLU A 87 1.97 -5.90 -20.01
N ARG A 88 3.15 -5.28 -20.03
CA ARG A 88 4.41 -5.95 -19.66
C ARG A 88 4.39 -6.51 -18.24
N GLU A 89 3.83 -5.78 -17.28
CA GLU A 89 3.67 -6.24 -15.89
C GLU A 89 2.66 -7.39 -15.77
N SER A 90 1.63 -7.43 -16.62
CA SER A 90 0.66 -8.54 -16.66
C SER A 90 1.24 -9.81 -17.27
N PHE A 91 2.25 -9.68 -18.14
CA PHE A 91 2.92 -10.78 -18.84
C PHE A 91 4.37 -11.00 -18.36
N ILE A 92 4.56 -11.14 -17.04
CA ILE A 92 5.86 -11.56 -16.51
C ILE A 92 6.02 -13.06 -16.77
N SER A 93 6.74 -13.41 -17.85
CA SER A 93 7.05 -14.80 -18.19
C SER A 93 7.94 -15.44 -17.11
N MET A 94 7.41 -16.46 -16.45
CA MET A 94 8.15 -17.31 -15.49
C MET A 94 8.90 -18.45 -16.18
N GLU A 95 9.00 -18.44 -17.52
CA GLU A 95 9.72 -19.47 -18.28
C GLU A 95 11.19 -19.61 -17.87
N HIS A 96 11.81 -18.55 -17.37
CA HIS A 96 13.18 -18.57 -16.85
C HIS A 96 13.36 -19.44 -15.59
N LEU A 97 12.27 -19.83 -14.92
CA LEU A 97 12.25 -20.77 -13.79
C LEU A 97 12.00 -22.22 -14.24
N LYS A 98 11.68 -22.44 -15.52
CA LYS A 98 11.45 -23.78 -16.06
C LYS A 98 12.74 -24.58 -15.99
N GLY A 99 12.75 -25.61 -15.14
CA GLY A 99 13.93 -26.45 -14.91
C GLY A 99 14.89 -25.92 -13.83
N TYR A 100 14.52 -24.88 -13.08
CA TYR A 100 15.30 -24.43 -11.94
C TYR A 100 15.33 -25.51 -10.86
N LYS A 101 16.49 -26.14 -10.67
CA LYS A 101 16.71 -27.11 -9.60
C LYS A 101 17.11 -26.34 -8.35
N VAL A 102 16.27 -26.41 -7.31
CA VAL A 102 16.59 -25.86 -5.99
C VAL A 102 17.84 -26.57 -5.46
N SER A 103 18.82 -25.82 -4.96
CA SER A 103 20.02 -26.41 -4.37
C SER A 103 19.66 -27.20 -3.11
N PRO A 104 20.27 -28.38 -2.88
CA PRO A 104 20.04 -29.13 -1.65
C PRO A 104 20.59 -28.30 -0.48
N THR A 105 19.70 -27.83 0.39
CA THR A 105 20.08 -27.18 1.65
C THR A 105 20.33 -28.24 2.71
N THR A 106 21.14 -27.90 3.72
CA THR A 106 21.64 -28.83 4.75
C THR A 106 20.54 -29.56 5.52
N ASN A 107 19.31 -29.04 5.54
CA ASN A 107 18.18 -29.62 6.24
C ASN A 107 17.22 -30.42 5.32
N GLY A 108 17.41 -30.42 3.99
CA GLY A 108 16.58 -31.20 3.05
C GLY A 108 15.08 -30.90 3.01
N GLU A 109 14.57 -30.02 3.89
CA GLU A 109 13.13 -29.81 4.12
C GLU A 109 12.51 -28.75 3.20
N TYR A 110 13.28 -27.76 2.73
CA TYR A 110 12.78 -26.75 1.80
C TYR A 110 12.89 -27.26 0.36
N GLY A 111 11.83 -27.93 -0.09
CA GLY A 111 11.71 -28.49 -1.45
C GLY A 111 10.61 -29.56 -1.59
N LEU A 112 10.07 -30.05 -0.46
CA LEU A 112 8.96 -31.01 -0.45
C LEU A 112 7.57 -30.37 -0.59
N VAL A 113 7.48 -29.05 -0.44
CA VAL A 113 6.24 -28.31 -0.64
C VAL A 113 6.13 -27.94 -2.10
N LEU A 114 5.25 -28.63 -2.81
CA LEU A 114 4.82 -28.23 -4.16
C LEU A 114 4.40 -26.75 -4.11
N PRO A 115 4.85 -25.91 -5.04
CA PRO A 115 4.49 -24.50 -5.06
C PRO A 115 2.96 -24.37 -5.01
N SER A 116 2.44 -23.51 -4.12
CA SER A 116 1.01 -23.27 -4.04
C SER A 116 0.48 -22.69 -5.36
N ARG A 117 -0.84 -22.66 -5.55
CA ARG A 117 -1.49 -22.20 -6.79
C ARG A 117 -1.11 -20.77 -7.23
N ILE A 118 -0.45 -20.01 -6.36
CA ILE A 118 0.13 -18.69 -6.62
C ILE A 118 1.41 -18.78 -7.48
N PHE A 119 2.09 -19.93 -7.49
CA PHE A 119 3.38 -20.20 -8.15
C PHE A 119 3.32 -21.34 -9.18
N HIS A 120 2.12 -21.88 -9.48
CA HIS A 120 1.97 -23.00 -10.39
C HIS A 120 2.07 -22.51 -11.86
N CYS A 121 3.15 -22.89 -12.53
CA CYS A 121 3.34 -22.66 -13.98
C CYS A 121 2.49 -23.68 -14.78
N PHE A 122 1.93 -23.25 -15.92
CA PHE A 122 1.46 -24.15 -16.99
C PHE A 122 2.63 -24.66 -17.83
#